data_AF-A0A944ADV7-F1
#
_entry.id   AF-A0A944ADV7-F1
#
_cell.length_a   1.000
_cell.length_b   1.000
_cell.length_c   1.000
_cell.angle_alpha   90.00
_cell.angle_beta   90.00
_cell.angle_gamma   90.00
#
_symmetry.space_group_name_H-M   'P 1'
#
loop_
_entity.id
_entity.type
_entity.pdbx_description
1 polymer ?
#
loop_
_entity_poly.entity_id
_entity_poly.type
_entity_poly.pdbx_seq_one_letter_code
_entity_poly.pdbx_strand_id
1 'polypeptide(L)'
;MRRIYMVPIENQERPNIKSVYTCSNCERALFDGDDDHPRWNFCPMCGQEIEWDKSAKVVWEEKNCNVCGGWLVKRHPAGFWYASSDYIGMDTCYTCWLEECLTTNCLGCKRGNYPDCKWIDLKKSYQEEDK
;
A
#
# COMPACT_ATOMS: atom_id res chain seq x y z
N MET A 1 -10.57 35.06 11.93
CA MET A 1 -9.44 34.13 11.77
C MET A 1 -9.94 32.90 11.04
N ARG A 2 -9.35 32.47 9.93
CA ARG A 2 -9.72 31.20 9.27
C ARG A 2 -9.13 30.07 10.10
N ARG A 3 -9.96 29.13 10.59
CA ARG A 3 -9.45 27.88 11.17
C ARG A 3 -8.75 27.10 10.06
N ILE A 4 -7.50 26.70 10.30
CA ILE A 4 -6.75 25.82 9.41
C ILE A 4 -7.05 24.40 9.90
N TYR A 5 -7.83 23.66 9.13
CA TYR A 5 -8.12 22.25 9.38
C TYR A 5 -7.05 21.38 8.71
N MET A 6 -6.75 20.25 9.32
CA MET A 6 -5.87 19.24 8.74
C MET A 6 -6.75 18.20 8.02
N VAL A 7 -6.47 17.99 6.73
CA VAL A 7 -7.14 16.97 5.93
C VAL A 7 -6.28 15.71 5.97
N PRO A 8 -6.80 14.57 6.46
CA PRO A 8 -6.00 13.35 6.55
C PRO A 8 -5.67 12.80 5.17
N ILE A 9 -4.58 12.03 5.09
CA ILE A 9 -4.19 11.30 3.88
C ILE A 9 -4.69 9.86 4.02
N GLU A 10 -5.59 9.46 3.14
CA GLU A 10 -6.06 8.07 3.05
C GLU A 10 -5.05 7.23 2.24
N ASN A 11 -4.64 6.10 2.81
CA ASN A 11 -3.81 5.11 2.15
C ASN A 11 -4.49 3.75 2.25
N GLN A 12 -4.48 2.98 1.17
CA GLN A 12 -5.06 1.64 1.14
C GLN A 12 -4.13 0.73 0.34
N GLU A 13 -3.56 -0.28 0.99
CA GLU A 13 -2.56 -1.15 0.33
C GLU A 13 -3.20 -2.04 -0.75
N ARG A 14 -4.43 -2.50 -0.51
CA ARG A 14 -5.20 -3.34 -1.44
C ARG A 14 -6.68 -2.96 -1.38
N PRO A 15 -7.43 -3.11 -2.49
CA PRO A 15 -8.83 -2.72 -2.53
C PRO A 15 -9.73 -3.46 -1.52
N ASN A 16 -9.31 -4.65 -1.10
CA ASN A 16 -10.03 -5.52 -0.17
C ASN A 16 -9.49 -5.48 1.29
N ILE A 17 -8.70 -4.46 1.66
CA ILE A 17 -8.21 -4.24 3.03
C ILE A 17 -8.72 -2.87 3.54
N LYS A 18 -8.92 -2.71 4.85
CA LYS A 18 -9.36 -1.43 5.44
C LYS A 18 -8.35 -0.31 5.11
N SER A 19 -8.85 0.87 4.70
CA SER A 19 -8.02 2.06 4.53
C SER A 19 -7.40 2.50 5.86
N VAL A 20 -6.21 3.07 5.79
CA VAL A 20 -5.49 3.67 6.92
C VAL A 20 -5.33 5.16 6.65
N TYR A 21 -5.49 5.98 7.68
CA TYR A 21 -5.38 7.43 7.57
C TYR A 21 -4.18 7.95 8.33
N THR A 22 -3.47 8.92 7.77
CA THR A 22 -2.35 9.61 8.42
C THR A 22 -2.57 11.12 8.45
N CYS A 23 -2.00 11.76 9.46
CA CYS A 23 -2.01 13.21 9.60
C CYS A 23 -1.16 13.84 8.49
N SER A 24 -1.73 14.75 7.70
CA SER A 24 -0.98 15.42 6.62
C SER A 24 0.11 16.38 7.12
N ASN A 25 0.14 16.66 8.42
CA ASN A 25 1.09 17.60 9.03
C ASN A 25 2.24 16.91 9.77
N CYS A 26 1.98 15.78 10.44
CA CYS A 26 2.98 15.07 11.23
C CYS A 26 3.06 13.56 10.95
N GLU A 27 2.37 13.09 9.91
CA GLU A 27 2.39 11.72 9.37
C GLU A 27 1.92 10.64 10.34
N ARG A 28 1.49 11.00 11.54
CA ARG A 28 0.99 10.04 12.53
C ARG A 28 -0.29 9.37 12.05
N ALA A 29 -0.40 8.07 12.27
CA ALA A 29 -1.62 7.31 12.08
C ALA A 29 -2.79 7.92 12.88
N LEU A 30 -3.95 7.95 12.22
CA LEU A 30 -5.20 8.48 12.73
C LEU A 30 -6.23 7.36 12.83
N PHE A 31 -7.08 7.44 13.84
CA PHE A 31 -8.16 6.49 14.04
C PHE A 31 -9.45 7.01 13.42
N ASP A 32 -9.95 6.29 12.42
CA ASP A 32 -11.17 6.60 11.65
C ASP A 32 -12.45 6.02 12.26
N GLY A 33 -12.34 5.39 13.43
CA GLY A 33 -13.46 4.76 14.13
C GLY A 33 -13.61 3.26 13.84
N ASP A 34 -14.32 2.60 14.74
CA ASP A 34 -14.85 1.25 14.59
C ASP A 34 -16.26 1.18 15.19
N ASP A 35 -16.81 -0.03 15.31
CA ASP A 35 -18.17 -0.23 15.81
C ASP A 35 -18.34 0.22 17.28
N ASP A 36 -17.26 0.24 18.06
CA ASP A 36 -17.28 0.54 19.50
C ASP A 36 -16.73 1.96 19.81
N HIS A 37 -15.93 2.53 18.92
CA HIS A 37 -15.20 3.78 19.16
C HIS A 37 -15.37 4.78 18.02
N PRO A 38 -15.69 6.06 18.32
CA PRO A 38 -15.82 7.09 17.29
C PRO A 38 -14.45 7.50 16.72
N ARG A 39 -14.47 8.02 15.49
CA ARG A 39 -13.31 8.64 14.84
C ARG A 39 -12.75 9.80 15.67
N TRP A 40 -11.44 10.01 15.62
CA TRP A 40 -10.80 11.14 16.32
C TRP A 40 -11.12 12.47 15.65
N ASN A 41 -11.35 13.51 16.45
CA ASN A 41 -11.57 14.87 15.96
C ASN A 41 -10.27 15.69 15.90
N PHE A 42 -9.21 15.24 16.58
CA PHE A 42 -7.92 15.93 16.64
C PHE A 42 -6.77 14.95 16.43
N CYS A 43 -5.71 15.39 15.78
CA CYS A 43 -4.48 14.60 15.69
C CYS A 43 -3.87 14.45 17.09
N PRO A 44 -3.56 13.22 17.55
CA PRO A 44 -3.00 12.98 18.89
C PRO A 44 -1.61 13.58 19.08
N MET A 45 -0.90 13.91 17.99
CA MET A 45 0.48 14.41 18.05
C MET A 45 0.56 15.93 17.90
N CYS A 46 -0.12 16.52 16.92
CA CYS A 46 -0.03 17.96 16.66
C CYS A 46 -1.24 18.76 17.14
N GLY A 47 -2.30 18.10 17.64
CA GLY A 47 -3.49 18.74 18.20
C GLY A 47 -4.39 19.44 17.18
N GLN A 48 -4.10 19.36 15.88
CA GLN A 48 -4.92 19.98 14.84
C GLN A 48 -6.26 19.26 14.66
N GLU A 49 -7.31 20.04 14.43
CA GLU A 49 -8.66 19.57 14.14
C GLU A 49 -8.69 18.87 12.76
N ILE A 50 -9.30 17.68 12.71
CA ILE A 50 -9.31 16.80 11.53
C ILE A 50 -10.58 17.05 10.71
N GLU A 51 -10.40 17.31 9.41
CA GLU A 51 -11.48 17.41 8.43
C GLU A 51 -11.55 16.12 7.59
N TRP A 52 -12.29 15.14 8.08
CA TRP A 52 -12.41 13.81 7.46
C TRP A 52 -13.09 13.85 6.09
N ASP A 53 -14.07 14.72 5.91
CA ASP A 53 -14.94 14.68 4.74
C ASP A 53 -14.25 15.24 3.48
N LYS A 54 -13.09 15.89 3.66
CA LYS A 54 -12.25 16.38 2.56
C LYS A 54 -11.08 15.44 2.22
N SER A 55 -10.95 14.31 2.91
CA SER A 55 -9.92 13.31 2.62
C SER A 55 -10.06 12.81 1.18
N ALA A 56 -8.97 12.85 0.42
CA ALA A 56 -8.96 12.26 -0.92
C ALA A 56 -9.18 10.75 -0.80
N LYS A 57 -10.17 10.23 -1.54
CA LYS A 57 -10.48 8.80 -1.55
C LYS A 57 -9.51 8.04 -2.45
N VAL A 58 -9.10 6.85 -2.01
CA VAL A 58 -8.32 5.95 -2.85
C VAL A 58 -9.22 5.44 -3.98
N VAL A 59 -8.76 5.63 -5.22
CA VAL A 59 -9.43 5.14 -6.42
C VAL A 59 -8.64 3.95 -6.96
N TRP A 60 -9.35 2.85 -7.20
CA TRP A 60 -8.79 1.65 -7.81
C TRP A 60 -9.15 1.56 -9.28
N GLU A 61 -8.26 0.91 -10.02
CA GLU A 61 -8.39 0.63 -11.44
C GLU A 61 -8.08 -0.85 -11.72
N GLU A 62 -8.58 -1.37 -12.84
CA GLU A 62 -8.23 -2.72 -13.26
C GLU A 62 -6.75 -2.79 -13.60
N LYS A 63 -6.10 -3.84 -13.12
CA LYS A 63 -4.65 -4.01 -13.29
C LYS A 63 -4.33 -5.46 -13.55
N ASN A 64 -3.45 -5.69 -14.51
CA ASN A 64 -2.87 -6.98 -14.81
C ASN A 64 -1.36 -6.94 -14.64
N CYS A 65 -0.76 -8.10 -14.41
CA CYS A 65 0.67 -8.31 -14.37
C CYS A 65 1.28 -7.93 -15.74
N ASN A 66 2.26 -7.03 -15.73
CA ASN A 66 2.96 -6.60 -16.93
C ASN A 66 3.85 -7.69 -17.57
N VAL A 67 4.13 -8.80 -16.86
CA VAL A 67 4.92 -9.93 -17.36
C VAL A 67 4.04 -11.04 -17.92
N CYS A 68 3.18 -11.66 -17.09
CA CYS A 68 2.38 -12.82 -17.50
C CYS A 68 0.96 -12.47 -17.95
N GLY A 69 0.52 -11.21 -17.82
CA GLY A 69 -0.85 -10.80 -18.11
C GLY A 69 -1.90 -11.26 -17.10
N GLY A 70 -1.51 -11.98 -16.05
CA GLY A 70 -2.41 -12.43 -14.98
C GLY A 70 -3.09 -11.25 -14.28
N TRP A 71 -4.37 -11.39 -13.92
CA TRP A 71 -5.11 -10.30 -13.29
C TRP A 71 -4.60 -10.02 -11.87
N LEU A 72 -4.44 -8.74 -11.51
CA LEU A 72 -3.98 -8.30 -10.20
C LEU A 72 -5.07 -7.62 -9.40
N VAL A 73 -5.78 -6.68 -10.02
CA VAL A 73 -6.90 -5.94 -9.41
C VAL A 73 -8.07 -5.99 -10.38
N LYS A 74 -9.26 -6.32 -9.86
CA LYS A 74 -10.49 -6.42 -10.65
C LYS A 74 -11.66 -5.77 -9.94
N ARG A 75 -12.63 -5.31 -10.74
CA ARG A 75 -13.93 -4.87 -10.23
C ARG A 75 -14.90 -6.03 -10.24
N HIS A 76 -15.45 -6.35 -9.08
CA HIS A 76 -16.51 -7.34 -8.96
C HIS A 76 -17.80 -6.81 -9.59
N PRO A 77 -18.66 -7.66 -10.19
CA PRO A 77 -19.95 -7.24 -10.73
C PRO A 77 -20.86 -6.53 -9.72
N ALA A 78 -20.71 -6.82 -8.42
CA ALA A 78 -21.42 -6.13 -7.34
C ALA A 78 -20.89 -4.71 -7.04
N GLY A 79 -19.87 -4.24 -7.77
CA GLY A 79 -19.39 -2.85 -7.74
C GLY A 79 -18.14 -2.60 -6.88
N PHE A 80 -17.72 -3.54 -6.03
CA PHE A 80 -16.51 -3.42 -5.21
C PHE A 80 -15.25 -3.89 -5.93
N TRP A 81 -14.09 -3.40 -5.49
CA TRP A 81 -12.78 -3.79 -6.01
C TRP A 81 -12.15 -4.89 -5.14
N TYR A 82 -11.37 -5.76 -5.76
CA TYR A 82 -10.60 -6.77 -5.05
C TYR A 82 -9.29 -7.06 -5.75
N ALA A 83 -8.29 -7.47 -4.98
CA ALA A 83 -6.99 -7.87 -5.49
C ALA A 83 -6.81 -9.40 -5.44
N SER A 84 -6.02 -9.93 -6.36
CA SER A 84 -5.52 -11.31 -6.31
C SER A 84 -4.56 -11.51 -5.12
N SER A 85 -4.33 -12.77 -4.75
CA SER A 85 -3.30 -13.13 -3.76
C SER A 85 -1.90 -12.68 -4.18
N ASP A 86 -1.65 -12.64 -5.50
CA ASP A 86 -0.34 -12.29 -6.06
C ASP A 86 -0.13 -10.78 -6.21
N TYR A 87 -1.11 -9.95 -5.85
CA TYR A 87 -0.95 -8.50 -5.87
C TYR A 87 -0.13 -8.03 -4.66
N ILE A 88 1.04 -7.47 -4.96
CA ILE A 88 2.01 -6.96 -3.97
C ILE A 88 2.15 -5.43 -4.00
N GLY A 89 1.13 -4.71 -4.49
CA GLY A 89 1.16 -3.25 -4.61
C GLY A 89 1.91 -2.73 -5.84
N MET A 90 2.26 -3.60 -6.78
CA MET A 90 3.01 -3.28 -8.00
C MET A 90 2.28 -3.73 -9.28
N ASP A 91 2.84 -3.39 -10.43
CA ASP A 91 2.36 -3.83 -11.75
C ASP A 91 2.77 -5.27 -12.12
N THR A 92 3.60 -5.90 -11.29
CA THR A 92 4.09 -7.26 -11.46
C THR A 92 3.51 -8.15 -10.36
N CYS A 93 3.04 -9.36 -10.70
CA CYS A 93 2.58 -10.33 -9.72
C CYS A 93 3.74 -10.90 -8.88
N TYR A 94 3.42 -11.38 -7.68
CA TYR A 94 4.40 -12.00 -6.76
C TYR A 94 5.25 -13.09 -7.43
N THR A 95 4.63 -13.99 -8.20
CA THR A 95 5.33 -15.10 -8.87
C THR A 95 6.34 -14.62 -9.91
N CYS A 96 5.92 -13.79 -10.88
CA CYS A 96 6.83 -13.26 -11.89
C CYS A 96 7.91 -12.37 -11.28
N TRP A 97 7.56 -11.67 -10.20
CA TRP A 97 8.53 -10.90 -9.45
C TRP A 97 9.57 -11.79 -8.79
N LEU A 98 9.16 -12.89 -8.13
CA LEU A 98 10.05 -13.84 -7.47
C LEU A 98 10.99 -14.52 -8.48
N GLU A 99 10.49 -14.94 -9.65
CA GLU A 99 11.31 -15.49 -10.74
C GLU A 99 12.39 -14.50 -11.22
N GLU A 100 12.05 -13.23 -11.46
CA GLU A 100 13.04 -12.23 -11.86
C GLU A 100 14.00 -11.87 -10.71
N CYS A 101 13.49 -11.83 -9.49
CA CYS A 101 14.24 -11.47 -8.30
C CYS A 101 15.31 -12.52 -7.96
N LEU A 102 14.98 -13.81 -8.07
CA LEU A 102 15.91 -14.92 -7.83
C LEU A 102 16.94 -15.06 -8.95
N THR A 103 16.59 -14.68 -10.18
CA THR A 103 17.52 -14.75 -11.32
C THR A 103 18.46 -13.53 -11.42
N THR A 104 18.28 -12.51 -10.57
CA THR A 104 19.08 -11.28 -10.59
C THR A 104 19.68 -10.95 -9.22
N ASN A 105 20.98 -10.65 -9.15
CA ASN A 105 21.56 -10.10 -7.92
C ASN A 105 21.02 -8.68 -7.66
N CYS A 106 21.11 -8.17 -6.42
CA CYS A 106 20.63 -6.82 -6.06
C CYS A 106 21.32 -5.67 -6.81
N LEU A 107 22.41 -5.93 -7.53
CA LEU A 107 23.13 -4.93 -8.34
C LEU A 107 22.59 -4.88 -9.78
N GLY A 108 21.94 -5.94 -10.26
CA GLY A 108 21.38 -6.06 -11.61
C GLY A 108 19.85 -6.09 -11.67
N CYS A 109 19.17 -5.93 -10.53
CA CYS A 109 17.71 -6.02 -10.45
C CYS A 109 17.06 -4.70 -10.91
N LYS A 110 16.33 -4.73 -12.03
CA LYS A 110 15.66 -3.55 -12.58
C LYS A 110 14.56 -2.99 -11.67
N ARG A 111 14.07 -3.79 -10.71
CA ARG A 111 12.94 -3.45 -9.83
C ARG A 111 13.36 -2.95 -8.44
N GLY A 112 14.63 -3.08 -8.05
CA GLY A 112 15.10 -2.66 -6.74
C GLY A 112 16.59 -2.92 -6.55
N ASN A 113 17.35 -1.83 -6.42
CA ASN A 113 18.80 -1.89 -6.24
C ASN A 113 19.17 -1.80 -4.75
N TYR A 114 20.34 -2.35 -4.41
CA TYR A 114 20.94 -2.12 -3.09
C TYR A 114 21.22 -0.62 -2.87
N PRO A 115 20.98 -0.05 -1.66
CA PRO A 115 20.54 -0.71 -0.42
C PRO A 115 19.01 -0.78 -0.26
N ASP A 116 18.23 -0.09 -1.08
CA ASP A 116 16.77 0.08 -0.91
C ASP A 116 15.92 -1.08 -1.45
N CYS A 117 16.54 -2.24 -1.67
CA CYS A 117 15.84 -3.42 -2.13
C CYS A 117 14.91 -3.90 -1.00
N LYS A 118 13.61 -3.62 -1.13
CA LYS A 118 12.54 -4.03 -0.20
C LYS A 118 12.51 -5.53 0.13
N TRP A 119 13.22 -6.35 -0.63
CA TRP A 119 13.20 -7.80 -0.55
C TRP A 119 14.60 -8.41 -0.47
N ILE A 120 15.57 -7.63 0.00
CA ILE A 120 16.95 -8.08 0.18
C ILE A 120 17.05 -9.34 1.05
N ASP A 121 16.19 -9.47 2.07
CA ASP A 121 16.21 -10.61 2.97
C ASP A 121 15.72 -11.91 2.32
N LEU A 122 14.76 -11.83 1.38
CA LEU A 122 14.35 -12.99 0.58
C LEU A 122 15.50 -13.48 -0.32
N LYS A 123 16.28 -12.56 -0.89
CA LYS A 123 17.46 -12.94 -1.69
C LYS A 123 18.56 -13.59 -0.86
N LYS A 124 18.74 -13.16 0.39
CA LYS A 124 19.72 -13.77 1.31
C LYS A 124 19.33 -15.21 1.67
N SER A 125 18.06 -15.46 2.00
CA SER A 125 17.62 -16.81 2.41
C SER A 125 17.81 -17.86 1.31
N TYR A 126 17.51 -17.52 0.05
CA TYR A 126 17.71 -18.43 -1.07
C TYR A 126 19.19 -18.69 -1.39
N GLN A 127 20.06 -17.70 -1.22
CA GLN A 127 21.51 -17.89 -1.39
C GLN A 127 22.15 -18.77 -0.31
N GLU A 128 21.52 -18.88 0.86
CA GLU A 128 21.98 -19.73 1.96
C GLU A 128 21.50 -21.18 1.82
N GLU A 129 20.34 -21.43 1.19
CA GLU A 129 19.82 -22.78 0.92
C GLU A 129 20.56 -23.51 -0.20
N ASP A 130 21.21 -22.79 -1.11
CA ASP A 130 22.03 -23.36 -2.19
C ASP A 130 23.48 -23.72 -1.76
N LYS A 131 23.80 -23.69 -0.45
CA LYS A 131 25.10 -24.08 0.12
C LYS A 131 25.04 -25.40 0.88
#